data_AF-A0A7C2DY98-F1
#
_entry.id   AF-A0A7C2DY98-F1
#
_cell.length_a   1.000
_cell.length_b   1.000
_cell.length_c   1.000
_cell.angle_alpha   90.00
_cell.angle_beta   90.00
_cell.angle_gamma   90.00
#
_symmetry.space_group_name_H-M   'P 1'
#
loop_
_entity.id
_entity.type
_entity.pdbx_description
1 polymer ?
#
loop_
_entity_poly.entity_id
_entity_poly.type
_entity_poly.pdbx_seq_one_letter_code
_entity_poly.pdbx_strand_id
1 'polypeptide(L)'
;MYQEEICRLSPNEWEWFAQDVLFHLGFMIHVGPSEGTDDGLDMIVEREKTKYLVSCKHNHKSRKNVGVREESDIRDRVAQHNCEGFIAFYSVGATTALKRKFISLEEAGIGVIEIYLDNILDIIPTMLGFTLQKYFQRPQEIHHHVVQSCSYKPLKCMSEACEKDIVSKERIPLSLAGFCIDDEGFIHLIYGCKSCVGYCCSHPCWAEIGQIRYIEQMLIWRSIVDEVAIQNKPATNFYKHWAQLQEAILQIQVPQGWGRWI
;
A
#
# COMPACT_ATOMS: atom_id res chain seq x y z
N MET A 1 -10.41 -4.32 -3.52
CA MET A 1 -10.19 -4.27 -4.98
C MET A 1 -9.03 -5.17 -5.34
N TYR A 2 -7.81 -4.89 -4.87
CA TYR A 2 -6.64 -5.74 -5.13
C TYR A 2 -6.63 -7.11 -4.43
N GLN A 3 -7.40 -7.32 -3.36
CA GLN A 3 -7.54 -8.65 -2.76
C GLN A 3 -7.99 -9.70 -3.78
N GLU A 4 -8.91 -9.37 -4.69
CA GLU A 4 -9.32 -10.32 -5.73
C GLU A 4 -8.20 -10.66 -6.72
N GLU A 5 -7.33 -9.69 -7.03
CA GLU A 5 -6.19 -9.88 -7.94
C GLU A 5 -5.15 -10.81 -7.30
N ILE A 6 -4.85 -10.63 -6.01
CA ILE A 6 -4.01 -11.55 -5.22
C ILE A 6 -4.58 -12.97 -5.28
N CYS A 7 -5.89 -13.10 -5.08
CA CYS A 7 -6.55 -14.39 -5.06
C CYS A 7 -6.60 -15.09 -6.43
N ARG A 8 -6.36 -14.35 -7.52
CA ARG A 8 -6.30 -14.89 -8.89
C ARG A 8 -4.92 -15.39 -9.28
N LEU A 9 -3.87 -15.01 -8.56
CA LEU A 9 -2.52 -15.50 -8.79
C LEU A 9 -2.51 -17.04 -8.81
N SER A 10 -1.78 -17.62 -9.75
CA SER A 10 -1.43 -19.04 -9.73
C SER A 10 -0.47 -19.36 -8.59
N PRO A 11 -0.29 -20.64 -8.21
CA PRO A 11 0.69 -21.03 -7.19
C PRO A 11 2.10 -20.49 -7.48
N ASN A 12 2.57 -20.60 -8.71
CA ASN A 12 3.89 -20.09 -9.10
C ASN A 12 3.95 -18.55 -9.00
N GLU A 13 2.92 -17.84 -9.47
CA GLU A 13 2.87 -16.37 -9.32
C GLU A 13 2.80 -15.94 -7.86
N TRP A 14 2.19 -16.74 -6.98
CA TRP A 14 2.16 -16.52 -5.54
C TRP A 14 3.54 -16.65 -4.91
N GLU A 15 4.36 -17.61 -5.34
CA GLU A 15 5.76 -17.74 -4.90
C GLU A 15 6.60 -16.54 -5.36
N TRP A 16 6.47 -16.12 -6.61
CA TRP A 16 7.12 -14.89 -7.10
C TRP A 16 6.69 -13.66 -6.31
N PHE A 17 5.39 -13.54 -6.03
CA PHE A 17 4.85 -12.47 -5.20
C PHE A 17 5.42 -12.50 -3.77
N ALA A 18 5.52 -13.68 -3.17
CA ALA A 18 6.13 -13.87 -1.86
C ALA A 18 7.60 -13.43 -1.84
N GLN A 19 8.37 -13.74 -2.88
CA GLN A 19 9.75 -13.28 -3.03
C GLN A 19 9.83 -11.74 -3.01
N ASP A 20 9.00 -11.07 -3.80
CA ASP A 20 8.96 -9.62 -3.89
C ASP A 20 8.52 -8.95 -2.57
N VAL A 21 7.57 -9.57 -1.85
CA VAL A 21 7.16 -9.11 -0.51
C VAL A 21 8.30 -9.27 0.50
N LEU A 22 8.97 -10.42 0.52
CA LEU A 22 10.08 -10.67 1.45
C LEU A 22 11.26 -9.73 1.16
N PHE A 23 11.59 -9.51 -0.11
CA PHE A 23 12.60 -8.53 -0.49
C PHE A 23 12.24 -7.12 -0.01
N HIS A 24 10.98 -6.70 -0.19
CA HIS A 24 10.48 -5.42 0.32
C HIS A 24 10.57 -5.29 1.85
N LEU A 25 10.36 -6.40 2.58
CA LEU A 25 10.53 -6.46 4.03
C LEU A 25 12.00 -6.52 4.49
N GLY A 26 12.95 -6.42 3.56
CA GLY A 26 14.39 -6.35 3.84
C GLY A 26 15.09 -7.71 3.93
N PHE A 27 14.48 -8.79 3.43
CA PHE A 27 15.15 -10.08 3.32
C PHE A 27 16.03 -10.15 2.06
N MET A 28 17.18 -10.80 2.18
CA MET A 28 18.01 -11.17 1.04
C MET A 28 17.54 -12.53 0.49
N ILE A 29 17.36 -12.63 -0.83
CA ILE A 29 16.94 -13.89 -1.47
C ILE A 29 18.20 -14.70 -1.85
N HIS A 30 18.33 -15.91 -1.30
CA HIS A 30 19.42 -16.83 -1.63
C HIS A 30 19.02 -17.85 -2.68
N VAL A 31 17.80 -18.38 -2.54
CA VAL A 31 17.18 -19.32 -3.49
C VAL A 31 15.77 -18.82 -3.73
N GLY A 32 15.49 -18.45 -4.98
CA GLY A 32 14.18 -17.98 -5.42
C GLY A 32 13.29 -19.11 -5.94
N PRO A 33 12.03 -18.80 -6.30
CA PRO A 33 11.11 -19.76 -6.89
C PRO A 33 11.69 -20.37 -8.17
N SER A 34 11.52 -21.67 -8.36
CA SER A 34 11.91 -22.44 -9.57
C SER A 34 13.41 -22.58 -9.91
N GLU A 35 14.32 -22.41 -8.95
CA GLU A 35 15.72 -22.87 -9.10
C GLU A 35 15.96 -24.24 -8.46
N GLY A 36 15.72 -25.35 -9.19
CA GLY A 36 16.15 -26.71 -8.82
C GLY A 36 15.06 -27.79 -8.81
N THR A 37 15.48 -29.05 -8.62
CA THR A 37 14.59 -30.22 -8.50
C THR A 37 13.77 -30.16 -7.20
N ASP A 38 12.47 -30.42 -7.35
CA ASP A 38 11.37 -30.08 -6.45
C ASP A 38 11.25 -31.01 -5.22
N ASP A 39 12.20 -30.90 -4.29
CA ASP A 39 12.11 -31.54 -2.96
C ASP A 39 11.21 -30.75 -1.98
N GLY A 40 10.27 -29.95 -2.49
CA GLY A 40 9.40 -29.10 -1.67
C GLY A 40 10.12 -27.89 -1.08
N LEU A 41 11.09 -27.34 -1.80
CA LEU A 41 11.79 -26.10 -1.45
C LEU A 41 11.20 -24.95 -2.28
N ASP A 42 10.45 -24.05 -1.62
CA ASP A 42 9.88 -22.90 -2.34
C ASP A 42 10.93 -21.78 -2.44
N MET A 43 11.52 -21.35 -1.31
CA MET A 43 12.60 -20.36 -1.28
C MET A 43 13.48 -20.47 -0.03
N ILE A 44 14.69 -19.90 -0.12
CA ILE A 44 15.56 -19.61 1.04
C ILE A 44 15.87 -18.13 1.07
N VAL A 45 15.61 -17.50 2.21
CA VAL A 45 15.88 -16.08 2.44
C VAL A 45 16.72 -15.87 3.69
N GLU A 46 17.38 -14.73 3.80
CA GLU A 46 18.18 -14.37 4.97
C GLU A 46 17.84 -12.97 5.47
N ARG A 47 17.77 -12.82 6.80
CA ARG A 47 17.70 -11.53 7.47
C ARG A 47 18.53 -11.59 8.75
N GLU A 48 19.34 -10.55 8.98
CA GLU A 48 20.15 -10.42 10.20
C GLU A 48 21.06 -11.65 10.47
N LYS A 49 21.56 -12.29 9.39
CA LYS A 49 22.36 -13.53 9.37
C LYS A 49 21.60 -14.81 9.69
N THR A 50 20.30 -14.75 9.93
CA THR A 50 19.45 -15.94 10.10
C THR A 50 18.88 -16.36 8.75
N LYS A 51 19.12 -17.60 8.35
CA LYS A 51 18.53 -18.20 7.13
C LYS A 51 17.18 -18.82 7.42
N TYR A 52 16.21 -18.53 6.58
CA TYR A 52 14.86 -19.03 6.70
C TYR A 52 14.47 -19.86 5.49
N LEU A 53 13.89 -21.03 5.77
CA LEU A 53 13.14 -21.80 4.79
C LEU A 53 11.76 -21.16 4.64
N VAL A 54 11.37 -20.80 3.42
CA VAL A 54 10.03 -20.25 3.16
C VAL A 54 9.14 -21.35 2.59
N SER A 55 7.90 -21.43 3.11
CA SER A 55 6.83 -22.20 2.49
C SER A 55 5.71 -21.28 2.02
N CYS A 56 5.30 -21.43 0.78
CA CYS A 56 4.28 -20.66 0.11
C CYS A 56 3.04 -21.53 -0.11
N LYS A 57 1.91 -21.16 0.49
CA LYS A 57 0.62 -21.87 0.30
C LYS A 57 -0.47 -20.93 -0.16
N HIS A 58 -0.98 -21.17 -1.37
CA HIS A 58 -2.04 -20.37 -1.99
C HIS A 58 -3.39 -21.11 -2.03
N ASN A 59 -4.00 -21.29 -0.86
CA ASN A 59 -5.26 -22.04 -0.71
C ASN A 59 -6.51 -21.17 -0.86
N HIS A 60 -6.41 -19.95 -1.40
CA HIS A 60 -7.54 -19.02 -1.42
C HIS A 60 -8.77 -19.57 -2.18
N LYS A 61 -8.56 -20.31 -3.28
CA LYS A 61 -9.64 -20.92 -4.06
C LYS A 61 -10.46 -21.94 -3.25
N SER A 62 -9.79 -22.71 -2.39
CA SER A 62 -10.45 -23.72 -1.55
C SER A 62 -10.95 -23.14 -0.22
N ARG A 63 -10.43 -21.96 0.18
CA ARG A 63 -10.63 -21.33 1.49
C ARG A 63 -10.32 -22.24 2.68
N LYS A 64 -9.51 -23.28 2.46
CA LYS A 64 -9.08 -24.21 3.50
C LYS A 64 -7.80 -23.70 4.14
N ASN A 65 -7.85 -23.50 5.45
CA ASN A 65 -6.67 -23.19 6.25
C ASN A 65 -5.61 -24.29 6.11
N VAL A 66 -4.33 -23.89 6.17
CA VAL A 66 -3.20 -24.80 6.01
C VAL A 66 -3.12 -25.73 7.23
N GLY A 67 -3.17 -27.03 6.95
CA GLY A 67 -3.11 -28.09 7.95
C GLY A 67 -1.71 -28.64 8.19
N VAL A 68 -1.54 -29.40 9.28
CA VAL A 68 -0.28 -30.11 9.59
C VAL A 68 0.17 -31.07 8.49
N ARG A 69 -0.78 -31.65 7.73
CA ARG A 69 -0.47 -32.55 6.62
C ARG A 69 0.14 -31.85 5.41
N GLU A 70 -0.19 -30.56 5.22
CA GLU A 70 0.37 -29.75 4.14
C GLU A 70 1.77 -29.23 4.50
N GLU A 71 2.11 -29.22 5.79
CA GLU A 71 3.40 -28.84 6.34
C GLU A 71 3.98 -29.96 7.22
N SER A 72 4.20 -31.12 6.61
CA SER A 72 4.92 -32.21 7.27
C SER A 72 6.39 -31.84 7.43
N ASP A 73 7.00 -32.31 8.53
CA ASP A 73 8.46 -32.38 8.67
C ASP A 73 9.23 -31.04 8.53
N ILE A 74 8.59 -29.92 8.90
CA ILE A 74 9.21 -28.57 8.89
C ILE A 74 10.61 -28.56 9.51
N ARG A 75 10.78 -29.18 10.67
CA ARG A 75 12.09 -29.23 11.37
C ARG A 75 13.16 -29.92 10.53
N ASP A 76 12.81 -31.02 9.90
CA ASP A 76 13.74 -31.81 9.10
C ASP A 76 14.10 -31.06 7.82
N ARG A 77 13.14 -30.39 7.18
CA ARG A 77 13.37 -29.52 6.01
C ARG A 77 14.27 -28.32 6.37
N VAL A 78 14.01 -27.65 7.50
CA VAL A 78 14.85 -26.55 7.99
C VAL A 78 16.30 -27.02 8.17
N ALA A 79 16.50 -28.17 8.82
CA ALA A 79 17.84 -28.75 9.00
C ALA A 79 18.49 -29.18 7.67
N GLN A 80 17.75 -29.85 6.79
CA GLN A 80 18.22 -30.33 5.48
C GLN A 80 18.74 -29.17 4.61
N HIS A 81 18.09 -28.01 4.67
CA HIS A 81 18.48 -26.83 3.90
C HIS A 81 19.40 -25.86 4.66
N ASN A 82 19.97 -26.27 5.81
CA ASN A 82 20.84 -25.44 6.66
C ASN A 82 20.22 -24.08 6.99
N CYS A 83 18.92 -24.07 7.26
CA CYS A 83 18.19 -22.92 7.75
C CYS A 83 18.06 -22.97 9.28
N GLU A 84 17.81 -21.81 9.87
CA GLU A 84 17.64 -21.63 11.32
C GLU A 84 16.21 -21.20 11.68
N GLY A 85 15.43 -20.83 10.66
CA GLY A 85 14.04 -20.44 10.83
C GLY A 85 13.13 -20.91 9.69
N PHE A 86 11.84 -20.67 9.89
CA PHE A 86 10.78 -21.02 8.95
C PHE A 86 9.85 -19.81 8.73
N ILE A 87 9.47 -19.55 7.47
CA ILE A 87 8.47 -18.54 7.13
C ILE A 87 7.25 -19.24 6.51
N ALA A 88 6.11 -19.07 7.16
CA ALA A 88 4.81 -19.46 6.66
C ALA A 88 4.20 -18.31 5.86
N PHE A 89 4.33 -18.34 4.52
CA PHE A 89 3.76 -17.32 3.63
C PHE A 89 2.48 -17.83 2.97
N TYR A 90 1.33 -17.64 3.65
CA TYR A 90 0.08 -18.29 3.26
C TYR A 90 -1.02 -17.29 2.89
N SER A 91 -1.77 -17.59 1.84
CA SER A 91 -2.92 -16.78 1.41
C SER A 91 -4.16 -16.94 2.30
N VAL A 92 -4.07 -17.80 3.32
CA VAL A 92 -5.09 -18.17 4.31
C VAL A 92 -4.39 -18.42 5.65
N GLY A 93 -5.15 -18.54 6.74
CA GLY A 93 -4.56 -18.85 8.04
C GLY A 93 -4.09 -20.30 8.19
N ALA A 94 -3.22 -20.55 9.16
CA ALA A 94 -2.93 -21.89 9.65
C ALA A 94 -4.03 -22.43 10.58
N THR A 95 -4.25 -23.73 10.55
CA THR A 95 -5.10 -24.43 11.54
C THR A 95 -4.52 -24.33 12.95
N THR A 96 -5.36 -24.45 13.98
CA THR A 96 -4.90 -24.44 15.39
C THR A 96 -3.84 -25.51 15.68
N ALA A 97 -3.95 -26.68 15.05
CA ALA A 97 -2.96 -27.75 15.20
C ALA A 97 -1.60 -27.36 14.60
N LEU A 98 -1.58 -26.70 13.44
CA LEU A 98 -0.35 -26.22 12.83
C LEU A 98 0.27 -25.07 13.63
N LYS A 99 -0.55 -24.15 14.17
CA LYS A 99 -0.06 -23.09 15.08
C LYS A 99 0.61 -23.66 16.34
N ARG A 100 0.08 -24.73 16.93
CA ARG A 100 0.76 -25.44 18.04
C ARG A 100 2.10 -26.03 17.63
N LYS A 101 2.21 -26.52 16.40
CA LYS A 101 3.49 -26.99 15.84
C LYS A 101 4.49 -25.83 15.69
N PHE A 102 4.05 -24.66 15.23
CA PHE A 102 4.89 -23.46 15.17
C PHE A 102 5.44 -23.06 16.54
N ILE A 103 4.57 -22.98 17.56
CA ILE A 103 5.01 -22.70 18.95
C ILE A 103 6.07 -23.72 19.41
N SER A 104 5.86 -25.01 19.14
CA SER A 104 6.84 -26.06 19.49
C SER A 104 8.17 -25.93 18.73
N LEU A 105 8.17 -25.36 17.52
CA LEU A 105 9.41 -25.09 16.77
C LEU A 105 10.16 -23.91 17.40
N GLU A 106 9.45 -22.85 17.77
CA GLU A 106 10.03 -21.68 18.46
C GLU A 106 10.64 -22.08 19.81
N GLU A 107 9.94 -22.91 20.60
CA GLU A 107 10.47 -23.48 21.85
C GLU A 107 11.74 -24.33 21.63
N ALA A 108 11.89 -24.93 20.44
CA ALA A 108 13.08 -25.67 20.03
C ALA A 108 14.18 -24.78 19.43
N GLY A 109 14.00 -23.45 19.42
CA GLY A 109 14.96 -22.48 18.92
C GLY A 109 14.88 -22.21 17.41
N ILE A 110 13.86 -22.72 16.71
CA ILE A 110 13.62 -22.44 15.29
C ILE A 110 12.68 -21.25 15.20
N GLY A 111 13.19 -20.10 14.74
CA GLY A 111 12.37 -18.89 14.60
C GLY A 111 11.28 -19.07 13.55
N VAL A 112 10.01 -18.80 13.91
CA VAL A 112 8.88 -18.90 12.98
C VAL A 112 8.32 -17.52 12.68
N ILE A 113 8.12 -17.22 11.40
CA ILE A 113 7.46 -15.99 10.95
C ILE A 113 6.18 -16.37 10.19
N GLU A 114 5.04 -15.89 10.67
CA GLU A 114 3.74 -16.09 10.04
C GLU A 114 3.35 -14.85 9.22
N ILE A 115 3.20 -15.01 7.90
CA ILE A 115 2.73 -13.95 6.99
C ILE A 115 1.45 -14.45 6.30
N TYR A 116 0.31 -13.91 6.73
CA TYR A 116 -1.00 -14.23 6.19
C TYR A 116 -1.57 -13.12 5.32
N LEU A 117 -2.72 -13.39 4.70
CA LEU A 117 -3.39 -12.43 3.83
C LEU A 117 -3.58 -11.05 4.47
N ASP A 118 -3.97 -10.99 5.75
CA ASP A 118 -4.16 -9.70 6.43
C ASP A 118 -2.82 -8.92 6.52
N ASN A 119 -1.72 -9.59 6.87
CA ASN A 119 -0.39 -8.99 6.86
C ASN A 119 -0.01 -8.50 5.45
N ILE A 120 -0.29 -9.30 4.43
CA ILE A 120 0.01 -8.99 3.02
C ILE A 120 -0.77 -7.76 2.55
N LEU A 121 -2.05 -7.65 2.94
CA LEU A 121 -2.89 -6.50 2.61
C LEU A 121 -2.38 -5.21 3.25
N ASP A 122 -1.74 -5.29 4.42
CA ASP A 122 -1.08 -4.16 5.08
C ASP A 122 0.29 -3.82 4.45
N ILE A 123 0.99 -4.82 3.91
CA ILE A 123 2.32 -4.65 3.29
C ILE A 123 2.24 -4.06 1.88
N ILE A 124 1.33 -4.55 1.03
CA ILE A 124 1.16 -4.14 -0.38
C ILE A 124 1.21 -2.62 -0.57
N PRO A 125 0.49 -1.81 0.23
CA PRO A 125 0.56 -0.36 0.19
C PRO A 125 1.93 0.27 0.30
N THR A 126 2.87 -0.41 0.93
CA THR A 126 4.21 0.11 1.21
C THR A 126 5.22 -0.32 0.16
N MET A 127 4.90 -1.33 -0.65
CA MET A 127 5.76 -1.85 -1.71
C MET A 127 5.96 -0.83 -2.83
N LEU A 128 7.03 -0.95 -3.62
CA LEU A 128 7.29 -0.07 -4.76
C LEU A 128 6.27 -0.31 -5.89
N GLY A 129 5.81 0.77 -6.54
CA GLY A 129 4.76 0.70 -7.55
C GLY A 129 5.11 -0.18 -8.75
N PHE A 130 6.36 -0.17 -9.23
CA PHE A 130 6.79 -1.05 -10.32
C PHE A 130 6.80 -2.54 -9.93
N THR A 131 7.02 -2.87 -8.66
CA THR A 131 6.90 -4.25 -8.16
C THR A 131 5.44 -4.68 -8.20
N LEU A 132 4.54 -3.81 -7.76
CA LEU A 132 3.10 -4.08 -7.77
C LEU A 132 2.51 -4.19 -9.18
N GLN A 133 3.06 -3.48 -10.17
CA GLN A 133 2.66 -3.59 -11.58
C GLN A 133 2.80 -5.01 -12.15
N LYS A 134 3.63 -5.87 -11.54
CA LYS A 134 3.74 -7.29 -11.92
C LYS A 134 2.46 -8.08 -11.62
N TYR A 135 1.69 -7.66 -10.61
CA TYR A 135 0.59 -8.46 -10.03
C TYR A 135 -0.76 -7.76 -10.09
N PHE A 136 -0.79 -6.43 -10.21
CA PHE A 136 -1.99 -5.62 -10.15
C PHE A 136 -2.18 -4.83 -11.45
N GLN A 137 -3.42 -4.80 -11.96
CA GLN A 137 -3.76 -4.04 -13.17
C GLN A 137 -3.78 -2.53 -12.92
N ARG A 138 -4.14 -2.13 -11.70
CA ARG A 138 -4.33 -0.73 -11.31
C ARG A 138 -3.64 -0.44 -9.98
N PRO A 139 -2.31 -0.63 -9.87
CA PRO A 139 -1.60 -0.41 -8.63
C PRO A 139 -1.80 1.02 -8.12
N GLN A 140 -1.90 2.03 -8.98
CA GLN A 140 -2.24 3.42 -8.62
C GLN A 140 -3.49 3.60 -7.73
N GLU A 141 -4.45 2.67 -7.81
CA GLU A 141 -5.69 2.67 -7.01
C GLU A 141 -5.53 1.97 -5.65
N ILE A 142 -4.38 1.36 -5.38
CA ILE A 142 -3.98 0.81 -4.08
C ILE A 142 -3.66 2.00 -3.18
N HIS A 143 -4.69 2.47 -2.49
CA HIS A 143 -4.63 3.53 -1.50
C HIS A 143 -4.49 2.91 -0.13
N HIS A 144 -3.48 3.26 0.65
CA HIS A 144 -3.42 2.93 2.07
C HIS A 144 -2.56 3.97 2.79
N HIS A 145 -3.06 4.36 3.95
CA HIS A 145 -2.61 5.50 4.73
C HIS A 145 -1.15 5.33 5.16
N VAL A 146 -0.30 6.23 4.65
CA VAL A 146 1.15 6.26 4.96
C VAL A 146 1.42 6.71 6.41
N VAL A 147 0.39 7.14 7.15
CA VAL A 147 0.53 7.66 8.52
C VAL A 147 -0.20 6.77 9.52
N GLN A 148 0.46 5.71 10.00
CA GLN A 148 -0.09 4.81 11.05
C GLN A 148 -0.08 5.43 12.46
N SER A 149 0.63 6.54 12.68
CA SER A 149 0.83 7.16 14.01
C SER A 149 -0.06 8.38 14.30
N CYS A 150 -0.91 8.81 13.36
CA CYS A 150 -1.84 9.92 13.57
C CYS A 150 -3.27 9.45 13.32
N SER A 151 -4.21 9.90 14.17
CA SER A 151 -5.62 9.68 13.93
C SER A 151 -6.04 10.34 12.63
N TYR A 152 -6.75 9.58 11.77
CA TYR A 152 -7.31 10.09 10.53
C TYR A 152 -8.16 11.35 10.76
N LYS A 153 -7.92 12.39 9.97
CA LYS A 153 -8.68 13.65 9.98
C LYS A 153 -9.33 13.86 8.61
N PRO A 154 -10.66 13.81 8.52
CA PRO A 154 -11.37 14.03 7.26
C PRO A 154 -11.19 15.47 6.77
N LEU A 155 -11.10 15.65 5.45
CA LEU A 155 -11.13 16.97 4.83
C LEU A 155 -12.51 17.17 4.21
N LYS A 156 -13.37 17.94 4.89
CA LYS A 156 -14.72 18.22 4.37
C LYS A 156 -14.65 19.09 3.10
N CYS A 157 -15.55 18.82 2.15
CA CYS A 157 -15.81 19.69 1.02
C CYS A 157 -16.15 21.12 1.48
N MET A 158 -15.65 22.14 0.79
CA MET A 158 -15.88 23.54 1.16
C MET A 158 -17.30 24.06 0.85
N SER A 159 -18.05 23.35 0.00
CA SER A 159 -19.45 23.71 -0.26
C SER A 159 -20.28 23.51 1.00
N GLU A 160 -20.98 24.56 1.45
CA GLU A 160 -21.75 24.57 2.71
C GLU A 160 -22.82 23.48 2.78
N ALA A 161 -23.38 23.07 1.63
CA ALA A 161 -24.37 22.01 1.54
C ALA A 161 -23.76 20.58 1.48
N CYS A 162 -22.44 20.46 1.58
CA CYS A 162 -21.71 19.22 1.34
C CYS A 162 -20.79 18.86 2.50
N GLU A 163 -21.13 17.82 3.26
CA GLU A 163 -20.30 17.33 4.37
C GLU A 163 -19.36 16.18 4.00
N LYS A 164 -19.22 15.89 2.70
CA LYS A 164 -18.43 14.75 2.21
C LYS A 164 -16.94 14.99 2.50
N ASP A 165 -16.29 13.96 2.99
CA ASP A 165 -14.84 13.90 3.14
C ASP A 165 -14.17 13.66 1.78
N ILE A 166 -13.45 14.65 1.27
CA ILE A 166 -12.93 14.65 -0.10
C ILE A 166 -11.68 13.77 -0.26
N VAL A 167 -11.05 13.37 0.84
CA VAL A 167 -9.89 12.47 0.86
C VAL A 167 -10.26 11.04 1.25
N SER A 168 -11.54 10.73 1.44
CA SER A 168 -12.00 9.35 1.58
C SER A 168 -11.75 8.56 0.29
N LYS A 169 -11.54 7.25 0.40
CA LYS A 169 -11.25 6.36 -0.73
C LYS A 169 -12.26 6.49 -1.88
N GLU A 170 -13.54 6.59 -1.56
CA GLU A 170 -14.64 6.70 -2.53
C GLU A 170 -14.73 8.10 -3.16
N ARG A 171 -14.08 9.09 -2.54
CA ARG A 171 -14.19 10.51 -2.90
C ARG A 171 -12.97 11.08 -3.60
N ILE A 172 -11.78 10.49 -3.43
CA ILE A 172 -10.56 10.88 -4.13
C ILE A 172 -10.76 11.10 -5.64
N PRO A 173 -11.35 10.16 -6.43
CA PRO A 173 -11.52 10.37 -7.88
C PRO A 173 -12.57 11.43 -8.23
N LEU A 174 -13.41 11.80 -7.27
CA LEU A 174 -14.53 12.74 -7.44
C LEU A 174 -14.25 14.11 -6.81
N SER A 175 -12.99 14.39 -6.46
CA SER A 175 -12.62 15.61 -5.75
C SER A 175 -11.47 16.35 -6.45
N LEU A 176 -11.43 17.67 -6.27
CA LEU A 176 -10.41 18.55 -6.83
C LEU A 176 -9.95 19.59 -5.79
N ALA A 177 -8.81 20.19 -6.08
CA ALA A 177 -8.35 21.46 -5.53
C ALA A 177 -8.07 22.44 -6.67
N GLY A 178 -8.22 23.73 -6.43
CA GLY A 178 -8.01 24.74 -7.45
C GLY A 178 -8.11 26.14 -6.85
N PHE A 179 -8.39 27.12 -7.71
CA PHE A 179 -8.51 28.51 -7.28
C PHE A 179 -9.76 29.17 -7.85
N CYS A 180 -10.30 30.11 -7.07
CA CYS A 180 -11.30 31.06 -7.54
C CYS A 180 -10.85 32.48 -7.23
N ILE A 181 -11.27 33.42 -8.07
CA ILE A 181 -11.08 34.85 -7.86
C ILE A 181 -12.44 35.44 -7.52
N ASP A 182 -12.52 36.21 -6.43
CA ASP A 182 -13.75 36.90 -6.04
C ASP A 182 -13.93 38.24 -6.79
N ASP A 183 -15.08 38.87 -6.59
CA ASP A 183 -15.42 40.14 -7.24
C ASP A 183 -14.49 41.30 -6.83
N GLU A 184 -13.80 41.17 -5.70
CA GLU A 184 -12.81 42.13 -5.19
C GLU A 184 -11.40 41.86 -5.73
N GLY A 185 -11.23 40.81 -6.55
CA GLY A 185 -9.97 40.44 -7.18
C GLY A 185 -9.02 39.67 -6.26
N PHE A 186 -9.48 39.16 -5.12
CA PHE A 186 -8.68 38.28 -4.28
C PHE A 186 -8.75 36.83 -4.77
N ILE A 187 -7.61 36.16 -4.73
CA ILE A 187 -7.54 34.73 -5.05
C ILE A 187 -7.74 33.88 -3.80
N HIS A 188 -8.57 32.85 -3.94
CA HIS A 188 -8.87 31.86 -2.91
C HIS A 188 -8.39 30.50 -3.38
N LEU A 189 -7.77 29.73 -2.47
CA LEU A 189 -7.57 28.31 -2.68
C LEU A 189 -8.84 27.58 -2.24
N ILE A 190 -9.37 26.76 -3.15
CA ILE A 190 -10.59 25.98 -2.94
C ILE A 190 -10.33 24.48 -3.12
N TYR A 191 -11.09 23.66 -2.41
CA TYR A 191 -11.12 22.22 -2.58
C TYR A 191 -12.50 21.64 -2.28
N GLY A 192 -12.83 20.53 -2.92
CA GLY A 192 -14.14 19.91 -2.72
C GLY A 192 -14.48 18.85 -3.75
N CYS A 193 -15.69 18.32 -3.67
CA CYS A 193 -16.21 17.43 -4.70
C CYS A 193 -16.30 18.18 -6.03
N LYS A 194 -15.89 17.55 -7.14
CA LYS A 194 -15.95 18.12 -8.51
C LYS A 194 -17.34 18.69 -8.83
N SER A 195 -18.40 17.98 -8.44
CA SER A 195 -19.80 18.42 -8.62
C SER A 195 -20.20 19.63 -7.78
N CYS A 196 -19.47 19.94 -6.70
CA CYS A 196 -19.81 20.97 -5.75
C CYS A 196 -18.98 22.25 -5.92
N VAL A 197 -17.72 22.13 -6.35
CA VAL A 197 -16.80 23.28 -6.45
C VAL A 197 -16.27 23.50 -7.87
N GLY A 198 -16.53 22.57 -8.81
CA GLY A 198 -16.00 22.67 -10.16
C GLY A 198 -16.46 23.92 -10.91
N TYR A 199 -17.70 24.37 -10.68
CA TYR A 199 -18.21 25.60 -11.30
C TYR A 199 -17.59 26.87 -10.71
N CYS A 200 -17.06 26.81 -9.48
CA CYS A 200 -16.37 27.94 -8.84
C CYS A 200 -14.90 28.05 -9.25
N CYS A 201 -14.32 26.99 -9.81
CA CYS A 201 -12.90 26.94 -10.14
C CYS A 201 -12.62 27.75 -11.41
N SER A 202 -12.59 29.08 -11.28
CA SER A 202 -12.46 30.02 -12.40
C SER A 202 -11.03 30.18 -12.90
N HIS A 203 -10.03 29.75 -12.12
CA HIS A 203 -8.62 29.78 -12.53
C HIS A 203 -8.26 28.53 -13.36
N PRO A 204 -7.42 28.66 -14.42
CA PRO A 204 -7.04 27.53 -15.27
C PRO A 204 -6.24 26.44 -14.54
N CYS A 205 -5.53 26.81 -13.47
CA CYS A 205 -4.80 25.85 -12.64
C CYS A 205 -5.73 25.18 -11.62
N TRP A 206 -5.89 23.88 -11.76
CA TRP A 206 -6.57 23.01 -10.81
C TRP A 206 -5.88 21.65 -10.82
N ALA A 207 -6.13 20.84 -9.78
CA ALA A 207 -5.62 19.50 -9.68
C ALA A 207 -6.65 18.55 -9.08
N GLU A 208 -6.68 17.32 -9.56
CA GLU A 208 -7.46 16.26 -8.92
C GLU A 208 -6.80 15.86 -7.62
N ILE A 209 -7.60 15.56 -6.58
CA ILE A 209 -7.06 15.00 -5.33
C ILE A 209 -6.31 13.68 -5.63
N GLY A 210 -6.77 12.92 -6.63
CA GLY A 210 -6.09 11.74 -7.15
C GLY A 210 -4.71 11.98 -7.76
N GLN A 211 -4.43 13.19 -8.26
CA GLN A 211 -3.13 13.58 -8.81
C GLN A 211 -2.14 13.96 -7.71
N ILE A 212 -2.55 14.88 -6.83
CA ILE A 212 -1.64 15.53 -5.88
C ILE A 212 -1.28 14.64 -4.68
N ARG A 213 -1.83 13.42 -4.60
CA ARG A 213 -1.35 12.37 -3.68
C ARG A 213 0.01 11.78 -4.08
N TYR A 214 0.45 11.92 -5.33
CA TYR A 214 1.80 11.53 -5.74
C TYR A 214 2.79 12.63 -5.36
N ILE A 215 3.92 12.31 -4.72
CA ILE A 215 4.84 13.33 -4.20
C ILE A 215 5.35 14.26 -5.30
N GLU A 216 5.68 13.73 -6.47
CA GLU A 216 6.18 14.50 -7.61
C GLU A 216 5.11 15.49 -8.10
N GLN A 217 3.84 15.06 -8.17
CA GLN A 217 2.73 15.92 -8.53
C GLN A 217 2.41 16.94 -7.44
N MET A 218 2.57 16.58 -6.17
CA MET A 218 2.39 17.50 -5.05
C MET A 218 3.44 18.61 -5.04
N LEU A 219 4.68 18.30 -5.42
CA LEU A 219 5.75 19.30 -5.56
C LEU A 219 5.48 20.25 -6.73
N ILE A 220 4.98 19.73 -7.85
CA ILE A 220 4.53 20.56 -8.99
C ILE A 220 3.37 21.45 -8.54
N TRP A 221 2.35 20.88 -7.89
CA TRP A 221 1.20 21.62 -7.40
C TRP A 221 1.58 22.71 -6.38
N ARG A 222 2.53 22.43 -5.48
CA ARG A 222 3.09 23.44 -4.58
C ARG A 222 3.69 24.62 -5.34
N SER A 223 4.48 24.34 -6.38
CA SER A 223 5.07 25.39 -7.22
C SER A 223 3.99 26.23 -7.91
N ILE A 224 2.90 25.60 -8.37
CA ILE A 224 1.74 26.29 -8.94
C ILE A 224 1.04 27.17 -7.88
N VAL A 225 0.83 26.66 -6.66
CA VAL A 225 0.22 27.44 -5.56
C VAL A 225 1.07 28.67 -5.24
N ASP A 226 2.39 28.51 -5.16
CA ASP A 226 3.32 29.61 -4.89
C ASP A 226 3.29 30.65 -6.02
N GLU A 227 3.32 30.22 -7.28
CA GLU A 227 3.25 31.11 -8.46
C GLU A 227 1.93 31.88 -8.51
N VAL A 228 0.80 31.18 -8.33
CA VAL A 228 -0.54 31.78 -8.30
C VAL A 228 -0.67 32.79 -7.15
N ALA A 229 -0.12 32.49 -5.98
CA ALA A 229 -0.13 33.39 -4.84
C ALA A 229 0.74 34.65 -5.05
N ILE A 230 1.82 34.56 -5.82
CA ILE A 230 2.68 35.70 -6.17
C ILE A 230 2.03 36.61 -7.22
N GLN A 231 1.36 36.01 -8.20
CA GLN A 231 0.74 36.75 -9.32
C GLN A 231 -0.59 37.42 -8.97
N ASN A 232 -1.19 37.05 -7.83
CA ASN A 232 -2.51 37.51 -7.40
C ASN A 232 -2.45 38.05 -5.97
N LYS A 233 -3.57 38.59 -5.48
CA LYS A 233 -3.70 39.04 -4.09
C LYS A 233 -4.37 37.94 -3.25
N PRO A 234 -3.66 37.18 -2.40
CA PRO A 234 -4.26 36.08 -1.66
C PRO A 234 -5.30 36.57 -0.66
N ALA A 235 -6.43 35.87 -0.58
CA ALA A 235 -7.41 36.07 0.47
C ALA A 235 -6.84 35.69 1.85
N THR A 236 -7.44 36.22 2.93
CA THR A 236 -6.97 36.02 4.31
C THR A 236 -6.90 34.57 4.75
N ASN A 237 -7.77 33.72 4.20
CA ASN A 237 -7.86 32.28 4.47
C ASN A 237 -7.06 31.41 3.49
N PHE A 238 -6.41 31.98 2.47
CA PHE A 238 -5.73 31.23 1.41
C PHE A 238 -4.73 30.21 1.97
N TYR A 239 -3.78 30.67 2.80
CA TYR A 239 -2.74 29.81 3.37
C TYR A 239 -3.28 28.83 4.42
N LYS A 240 -4.40 29.17 5.08
CA LYS A 240 -5.09 28.24 5.97
C LYS A 240 -5.66 27.06 5.19
N HIS A 241 -6.37 27.34 4.10
CA HIS A 241 -6.91 26.30 3.22
C HIS A 241 -5.78 25.47 2.59
N TRP A 242 -4.69 26.12 2.20
CA TRP A 242 -3.52 25.41 1.69
C TRP A 242 -2.96 24.41 2.70
N ALA A 243 -2.71 24.85 3.94
CA ALA A 243 -2.21 23.98 5.01
C ALA A 243 -3.16 22.81 5.31
N GLN A 244 -4.47 23.06 5.33
CA GLN A 244 -5.49 22.01 5.54
C GLN A 244 -5.48 20.98 4.42
N LEU A 245 -5.35 21.42 3.16
CA LEU A 245 -5.23 20.53 2.02
C LEU A 245 -3.94 19.70 2.10
N GLN A 246 -2.80 20.32 2.42
CA GLN A 246 -1.52 19.62 2.57
C GLN A 246 -1.58 18.55 3.66
N GLU A 247 -2.10 18.86 4.85
CA GLU A 247 -2.27 17.90 5.94
C GLU A 247 -3.16 16.73 5.51
N ALA A 248 -4.22 16.99 4.76
CA ALA A 248 -5.10 15.94 4.25
C ALA A 248 -4.42 15.05 3.19
N ILE A 249 -3.66 15.64 2.26
CA ILE A 249 -2.94 14.89 1.22
C ILE A 249 -1.86 14.00 1.83
N LEU A 250 -1.14 14.45 2.86
CA LEU A 250 -0.14 13.63 3.57
C LEU A 250 -0.73 12.33 4.13
N GLN A 251 -1.99 12.34 4.58
CA GLN A 251 -2.67 11.15 5.10
C GLN A 251 -3.00 10.11 4.02
N ILE A 252 -3.01 10.51 2.74
CA ILE A 252 -3.38 9.67 1.59
C ILE A 252 -2.28 9.63 0.52
N GLN A 253 -1.07 10.05 0.88
CA GLN A 253 0.06 10.14 -0.02
C GLN A 253 0.39 8.76 -0.60
N VAL A 254 0.72 8.71 -1.88
CA VAL A 254 1.27 7.49 -2.50
C VAL A 254 2.73 7.35 -2.10
N PRO A 255 3.20 6.15 -1.74
CA PRO A 255 4.61 5.94 -1.46
C PRO A 255 5.50 6.46 -2.59
N GLN A 256 6.68 6.98 -2.19
CA GLN A 256 7.68 7.43 -3.14
C GLN A 256 8.11 6.27 -4.05
N GLY A 257 8.34 6.53 -5.34
CA GLY A 257 8.74 5.51 -6.31
C GLY A 257 7.59 4.85 -7.08
N TRP A 258 6.34 5.26 -6.85
CA TRP A 258 5.18 4.83 -7.65
C TRP A 258 4.98 5.64 -8.95
N GLY A 259 5.90 6.57 -9.23
CA GLY A 259 5.88 7.40 -10.42
C GLY A 259 4.98 8.62 -10.28
N ARG A 260 4.77 9.31 -11.41
CA ARG A 260 3.87 10.46 -11.52
C ARG A 260 2.47 10.02 -11.91
N TRP A 261 1.45 10.79 -11.56
CA TRP A 261 0.11 10.63 -12.16
C TRP A 261 0.22 10.80 -13.68
N ILE A 262 -0.30 9.84 -14.46
CA ILE A 262 -0.26 9.79 -15.94
C ILE A 262 -1.66 10.07 -16.48
#